data_AF-A0A1H8Z1F5-F1
#
_entry.id   AF-A0A1H8Z1F5-F1
#
_cell.length_a   1.000
_cell.length_b   1.000
_cell.length_c   1.000
_cell.angle_alpha   90.00
_cell.angle_beta   90.00
_cell.angle_gamma   90.00
#
_symmetry.space_group_name_H-M   'P 1'
#
loop_
_entity.id
_entity.type
_entity.pdbx_description
1 polymer ?
#
loop_
_entity_poly.entity_id
_entity_poly.type
_entity_poly.pdbx_seq_one_letter_code
_entity_poly.pdbx_strand_id
1 'polypeptide(L)'
;MDLSSLIARLTLPPSTDSGRPAVPAPVPVDWDAVESWLGLGLPADYRALVSALGPLDVGEHLWLHTPCVREGGYDYGDWLWETHRECRISSRRAMRREPPPFHPEPGGLLAWGETRGSARLLWDTGASGDPDRWPVVVFDAEAARRGSDPWHDCGTTLTQTLAVLLTTGIRMPGGRALGPLPPTARRTAFLVGARPWRPPAPAPEPVPERAPGERYAAPRPPGPEDRGH
;
A
#
# COMPACT_ATOMS: atom_id res chain seq x y z
N MET A 1 22.23 -5.01 -5.11
CA MET A 1 21.72 -6.38 -4.95
C MET A 1 20.48 -6.48 -5.82
N ASP A 2 20.43 -7.47 -6.72
CA ASP A 2 19.24 -7.72 -7.55
C ASP A 2 18.22 -8.61 -6.82
N LEU A 3 17.02 -8.74 -7.40
CA LEU A 3 15.91 -9.49 -6.81
C LEU A 3 16.22 -10.98 -6.65
N SER A 4 16.88 -11.60 -7.64
CA SER A 4 17.26 -13.02 -7.59
C SER A 4 18.20 -13.31 -6.42
N SER A 5 19.20 -12.45 -6.23
CA SER A 5 20.14 -12.52 -5.11
C SER A 5 19.45 -12.28 -3.77
N LEU A 6 18.46 -11.38 -3.74
CA LEU A 6 17.65 -11.13 -2.54
C LEU A 6 16.86 -12.39 -2.16
N ILE A 7 16.15 -13.00 -3.11
CA ILE A 7 15.36 -14.21 -2.88
C ILE A 7 16.26 -15.37 -2.44
N ALA A 8 17.43 -15.55 -3.07
CA ALA A 8 18.39 -16.58 -2.69
C ALA A 8 18.93 -16.44 -1.26
N ARG A 9 18.93 -15.23 -0.70
CA ARG A 9 19.31 -14.98 0.71
C ARG A 9 18.21 -15.34 1.70
N LEU A 10 16.96 -15.41 1.26
CA LEU A 10 15.85 -15.76 2.13
C LEU A 10 15.80 -17.27 2.34
N THR A 11 16.09 -17.68 3.57
CA THR A 11 15.91 -19.07 3.99
C THR A 11 14.43 -19.30 4.26
N LEU A 12 13.77 -20.05 3.38
CA LEU A 12 12.46 -20.62 3.69
C LEU A 12 12.66 -21.76 4.71
N PRO A 13 11.78 -21.91 5.73
CA PRO A 13 11.89 -23.04 6.65
C PRO A 13 11.86 -24.34 5.85
N PRO A 14 12.65 -25.36 6.25
CA PRO A 14 12.64 -26.65 5.57
C PRO A 14 11.20 -27.16 5.54
N SER A 15 10.79 -27.69 4.38
CA SER A 15 9.55 -28.44 4.28
C SER A 15 9.73 -29.68 5.14
N THR A 16 9.26 -29.65 6.39
CA THR A 16 9.33 -30.81 7.26
C THR A 16 8.33 -31.83 6.73
N ASP A 17 8.86 -32.78 5.96
CA ASP A 17 8.24 -34.05 5.64
C ASP A 17 8.00 -34.80 6.96
N SER A 18 6.73 -34.81 7.39
CA SER A 18 6.09 -35.62 8.45
C SER A 18 4.82 -34.87 8.93
N GLY A 19 3.79 -34.79 8.09
CA GLY A 19 2.43 -34.40 8.52
C GLY A 19 2.11 -32.90 8.66
N ARG A 20 2.99 -31.97 8.26
CA ARG A 20 2.67 -30.53 8.17
C ARG A 20 2.15 -30.19 6.76
N PRO A 21 1.11 -29.36 6.58
CA PRO A 21 0.63 -28.99 5.24
C PRO A 21 1.75 -28.36 4.41
N ALA A 22 1.78 -28.71 3.11
CA ALA A 22 2.73 -28.21 2.13
C ALA A 22 2.80 -26.67 2.16
N VAL A 23 3.98 -26.09 1.88
CA VAL A 23 4.18 -24.63 1.83
C VAL A 23 3.04 -24.03 0.98
N PRO A 24 2.15 -23.18 1.52
CA PRO A 24 0.89 -22.82 0.88
C PRO A 24 1.14 -22.11 -0.45
N ALA A 25 0.80 -22.65 -1.63
CA ALA A 25 1.20 -22.06 -2.92
C ALA A 25 0.98 -20.53 -2.99
N PRO A 26 1.81 -19.77 -3.73
CA PRO A 26 1.56 -18.35 -3.94
C PRO A 26 0.14 -18.14 -4.48
N VAL A 27 -0.54 -17.13 -3.97
CA VAL A 27 -1.88 -16.77 -4.44
C VAL A 27 -1.72 -16.08 -5.80
N PRO A 28 -2.39 -16.56 -6.87
CA PRO A 28 -2.37 -15.86 -8.16
C PRO A 28 -2.91 -14.45 -8.02
N VAL A 29 -2.25 -13.49 -8.66
CA VAL A 29 -2.65 -12.08 -8.69
C VAL A 29 -2.97 -11.70 -10.14
N ASP A 30 -4.13 -11.09 -10.34
CA ASP A 30 -4.49 -10.44 -11.61
C ASP A 30 -3.91 -9.01 -11.59
N TRP A 31 -2.68 -8.87 -12.11
CA TRP A 31 -1.96 -7.61 -12.06
C TRP A 31 -2.64 -6.52 -12.87
N ASP A 32 -3.23 -6.85 -14.03
CA ASP A 32 -3.95 -5.88 -14.86
C ASP A 32 -5.15 -5.30 -14.10
N ALA A 33 -5.90 -6.14 -13.40
CA ALA A 33 -7.01 -5.68 -12.57
C ALA A 33 -6.54 -4.82 -11.38
N VAL A 34 -5.45 -5.19 -10.72
CA VAL A 34 -4.87 -4.42 -9.60
C VAL A 34 -4.39 -3.06 -10.06
N GLU A 35 -3.60 -3.00 -11.14
CA GLU A 35 -3.06 -1.76 -11.68
C GLU A 35 -4.15 -0.86 -12.26
N SER A 36 -5.17 -1.45 -12.90
CA SER A 36 -6.35 -0.70 -13.35
C SER A 36 -7.14 -0.11 -12.19
N TRP A 37 -7.25 -0.81 -11.05
CA TRP A 37 -7.95 -0.30 -9.88
C TRP A 37 -7.15 0.79 -9.14
N LEU A 38 -5.84 0.62 -9.05
CA LEU A 38 -4.93 1.65 -8.52
C LEU A 38 -4.76 2.83 -9.50
N GLY A 39 -5.05 2.66 -10.80
CA GLY A 39 -4.69 3.67 -11.80
C GLY A 39 -3.18 3.93 -11.89
N LEU A 40 -2.37 2.96 -11.47
CA LEU A 40 -0.91 3.03 -11.39
C LEU A 40 -0.30 1.69 -11.76
N GLY A 41 0.80 1.71 -12.52
CA GLY A 41 1.69 0.56 -12.62
C GLY A 41 2.44 0.35 -11.31
N LEU A 42 2.69 -0.89 -10.93
CA LEU A 42 3.50 -1.23 -9.74
C LEU A 42 4.96 -1.48 -10.12
N PRO A 43 5.91 -1.45 -9.15
CA PRO A 43 7.28 -1.85 -9.42
C PRO A 43 7.35 -3.32 -9.91
N ALA A 44 8.13 -3.58 -10.96
CA ALA A 44 8.30 -4.92 -11.54
C ALA A 44 8.89 -5.90 -10.52
N ASP A 45 9.83 -5.44 -9.70
CA ASP A 45 10.43 -6.24 -8.63
C ASP A 45 9.39 -6.67 -7.58
N TYR A 46 8.42 -5.81 -7.27
CA TYR A 46 7.32 -6.16 -6.37
C TYR A 46 6.46 -7.26 -6.98
N ARG A 47 6.02 -7.09 -8.23
CA ARG A 47 5.19 -8.09 -8.92
C ARG A 47 5.89 -9.44 -9.02
N ALA A 48 7.19 -9.45 -9.34
CA ALA A 48 8.00 -10.65 -9.43
C ALA A 48 8.16 -11.34 -8.07
N LEU A 49 8.43 -10.58 -7.00
CA LEU A 49 8.54 -11.09 -5.64
C LEU A 49 7.23 -11.74 -5.16
N VAL A 50 6.10 -11.05 -5.37
CA VAL A 50 4.77 -11.55 -5.00
C VAL A 50 4.39 -12.78 -5.82
N SER A 51 4.67 -12.79 -7.12
CA SER A 51 4.35 -13.95 -7.97
C SER A 51 5.17 -15.18 -7.58
N ALA A 52 6.41 -14.99 -7.12
CA ALA A 52 7.29 -16.08 -6.72
C ALA A 52 6.97 -16.63 -5.32
N LEU A 53 6.75 -15.75 -4.34
CA LEU A 53 6.68 -16.13 -2.92
C LEU A 53 5.29 -15.99 -2.30
N GLY A 54 4.44 -15.13 -2.87
CA GLY A 54 3.15 -14.73 -2.31
C GLY A 54 3.30 -13.76 -1.13
N PRO A 55 2.25 -13.56 -0.32
CA PRO A 55 2.35 -12.82 0.94
C PRO A 55 3.42 -13.41 1.85
N LEU A 56 4.25 -12.52 2.40
CA LEU A 56 5.54 -12.90 2.99
C LEU A 56 5.76 -12.23 4.35
N ASP A 57 6.15 -13.05 5.32
CA ASP A 57 6.72 -12.62 6.60
C ASP A 57 8.25 -12.78 6.50
N VAL A 58 8.96 -11.66 6.42
CA VAL A 58 10.42 -11.62 6.41
C VAL A 58 10.95 -11.39 7.83
N GLY A 59 11.80 -12.30 8.28
CA GLY A 59 12.45 -12.25 9.58
C GLY A 59 11.49 -12.32 10.76
N GLU A 60 10.22 -12.71 10.58
CA GLU A 60 9.12 -12.61 11.57
C GLU A 60 8.74 -11.15 11.97
N HIS A 61 9.29 -10.16 11.29
CA HIS A 61 9.15 -8.75 11.67
C HIS A 61 8.57 -7.87 10.57
N LEU A 62 8.79 -8.19 9.29
CA LEU A 62 8.27 -7.44 8.15
C LEU A 62 7.19 -8.28 7.46
N TRP A 63 6.03 -7.67 7.26
CA TRP A 63 4.93 -8.20 6.48
C TRP A 63 4.86 -7.49 5.14
N LEU A 64 5.05 -8.27 4.08
CA LEU A 64 4.80 -7.84 2.71
C LEU A 64 3.36 -8.17 2.37
N HIS A 65 2.55 -7.11 2.22
CA HIS A 65 1.15 -7.22 1.87
C HIS A 65 0.99 -7.40 0.37
N THR A 66 0.06 -8.25 -0.02
CA THR A 66 -0.18 -8.62 -1.42
C THR A 66 -1.67 -8.52 -1.77
N PRO A 67 -2.02 -8.35 -3.05
CA PRO A 67 -3.41 -8.36 -3.51
C PRO A 67 -4.03 -9.74 -3.39
N CYS A 68 -4.47 -10.09 -2.18
CA CYS A 68 -5.22 -11.31 -1.86
C CYS A 68 -6.37 -11.00 -0.89
N VAL A 69 -7.31 -11.93 -0.78
CA VAL A 69 -8.42 -11.85 0.17
C VAL A 69 -8.51 -13.12 1.00
N ARG A 70 -8.75 -12.97 2.30
CA ARG A 70 -9.15 -14.03 3.21
C ARG A 70 -10.43 -13.59 3.90
N GLU A 71 -11.52 -14.29 3.60
CA GLU A 71 -12.84 -13.99 4.13
C GLU A 71 -12.83 -13.87 5.67
N GLY A 72 -13.42 -12.78 6.19
CA GLY A 72 -13.46 -12.48 7.62
C GLY A 72 -12.12 -12.14 8.26
N GLY A 73 -11.03 -11.96 7.48
CA GLY A 73 -9.71 -11.80 8.04
C GLY A 73 -8.77 -10.82 7.33
N TYR A 74 -8.84 -10.67 6.02
CA TYR A 74 -7.99 -9.73 5.28
C TYR A 74 -8.59 -9.41 3.91
N ASP A 75 -8.70 -8.14 3.58
CA ASP A 75 -8.91 -7.66 2.22
C ASP A 75 -7.83 -6.63 1.88
N TYR A 76 -7.21 -6.75 0.71
CA TYR A 76 -6.12 -5.87 0.29
C TYR A 76 -6.57 -4.40 0.18
N GLY A 77 -7.77 -4.16 -0.37
CA GLY A 77 -8.32 -2.81 -0.52
C GLY A 77 -8.63 -2.18 0.83
N ASP A 78 -9.26 -2.93 1.73
CA ASP A 78 -9.57 -2.46 3.09
C ASP A 78 -8.30 -2.15 3.88
N TRP A 79 -7.30 -3.05 3.83
CA TRP A 79 -6.00 -2.84 4.48
C TRP A 79 -5.29 -1.60 3.95
N LEU A 80 -5.30 -1.40 2.62
CA LEU A 80 -4.65 -0.24 2.00
C LEU A 80 -5.31 1.07 2.48
N TRP A 81 -6.65 1.12 2.42
CA TRP A 81 -7.41 2.28 2.87
C TRP A 81 -7.20 2.58 4.37
N GLU A 82 -7.26 1.56 5.21
CA GLU A 82 -7.09 1.71 6.66
C GLU A 82 -5.68 2.19 6.99
N THR A 83 -4.66 1.59 6.38
CA THR A 83 -3.25 1.97 6.58
C THR A 83 -3.00 3.43 6.18
N HIS A 84 -3.48 3.85 5.01
CA HIS A 84 -3.36 5.24 4.57
C HIS A 84 -4.08 6.20 5.51
N ARG A 85 -5.29 5.85 5.94
CA ARG A 85 -6.07 6.66 6.89
C ARG A 85 -5.36 6.79 8.24
N GLU A 86 -4.82 5.70 8.77
CA GLU A 86 -4.07 5.69 10.03
C GLU A 86 -2.82 6.56 9.97
N CYS A 87 -2.02 6.41 8.92
CA CYS A 87 -0.83 7.23 8.69
C CYS A 87 -1.19 8.71 8.58
N ARG A 88 -2.24 9.05 7.82
CA ARG A 88 -2.73 10.44 7.67
C ARG A 88 -3.12 11.04 9.02
N ILE A 89 -3.96 10.35 9.80
CA ILE A 89 -4.44 10.84 11.10
C ILE A 89 -3.29 11.00 12.09
N SER A 90 -2.41 9.99 12.16
CA SER A 90 -1.30 9.98 13.10
C SER A 90 -0.26 11.05 12.77
N SER A 91 0.05 11.24 11.49
CA SER A 91 0.94 12.31 11.02
C SER A 91 0.38 13.70 11.35
N ARG A 92 -0.91 13.95 11.08
CA ARG A 92 -1.56 15.24 11.41
C ARG A 92 -1.46 15.56 12.90
N ARG A 93 -1.68 14.55 13.75
CA ARG A 93 -1.58 14.70 15.21
C ARG A 93 -0.16 15.00 15.67
N ALA A 94 0.83 14.31 15.09
CA ALA A 94 2.23 14.45 15.47
C ALA A 94 2.81 15.82 15.07
N MET A 95 2.63 16.20 13.80
CA MET A 95 3.37 17.32 13.21
C MET A 95 2.59 18.64 13.18
N ARG A 96 1.27 18.61 13.44
CA ARG A 96 0.38 19.78 13.30
C ARG A 96 0.49 20.49 11.94
N ARG A 97 0.93 19.77 10.91
CA ARG A 97 1.01 20.20 9.51
C ARG A 97 0.31 19.17 8.63
N GLU A 98 0.04 19.55 7.38
CA GLU A 98 -0.56 18.64 6.42
C GLU A 98 0.40 17.46 6.15
N PRO A 99 -0.06 16.19 6.25
CA PRO A 99 0.71 15.02 5.87
C PRO A 99 1.00 15.02 4.37
N PRO A 100 1.95 14.18 3.92
CA PRO A 100 2.08 13.86 2.51
C PRO A 100 0.74 13.37 1.92
N PRO A 101 0.48 13.60 0.62
CA PRO A 101 -0.68 13.02 -0.04
C PRO A 101 -0.60 11.49 0.00
N PHE A 102 -1.76 10.84 -0.04
CA PHE A 102 -1.86 9.37 -0.13
C PHE A 102 -2.64 9.01 -1.39
N HIS A 103 -2.21 7.96 -2.07
CA HIS A 103 -2.92 7.44 -3.23
C HIS A 103 -4.39 7.11 -2.83
N PRO A 104 -5.43 7.54 -3.57
CA PRO A 104 -5.44 7.93 -4.99
C PRO A 104 -5.11 9.40 -5.32
N GLU A 105 -4.76 10.23 -4.35
CA GLU A 105 -4.31 11.60 -4.64
C GLU A 105 -3.05 11.57 -5.55
N PRO A 106 -2.95 12.43 -6.57
CA PRO A 106 -1.79 12.45 -7.48
C PRO A 106 -0.46 12.59 -6.73
N GLY A 107 0.50 11.71 -7.03
CA GLY A 107 1.79 11.65 -6.34
C GLY A 107 1.70 11.18 -4.89
N GLY A 108 0.59 10.57 -4.49
CA GLY A 108 0.37 10.10 -3.13
C GLY A 108 1.17 8.86 -2.76
N LEU A 109 1.47 8.71 -1.47
CA LEU A 109 2.13 7.54 -0.93
C LEU A 109 1.26 6.28 -1.07
N LEU A 110 1.84 5.15 -1.48
CA LEU A 110 1.15 3.87 -1.65
C LEU A 110 1.73 2.82 -0.70
N ALA A 111 0.93 2.29 0.24
CA ALA A 111 1.41 1.31 1.21
C ALA A 111 1.59 -0.07 0.57
N TRP A 112 2.66 -0.78 0.98
CA TRP A 112 2.95 -2.12 0.49
C TRP A 112 3.38 -3.11 1.57
N GLY A 113 3.74 -2.61 2.75
CA GLY A 113 4.19 -3.44 3.85
C GLY A 113 4.11 -2.75 5.19
N GLU A 114 4.30 -3.55 6.23
CA GLU A 114 4.39 -3.06 7.59
C GLU A 114 5.37 -3.90 8.40
N THR A 115 5.86 -3.35 9.50
CA THR A 115 6.61 -4.12 10.48
C THR A 115 5.76 -4.37 11.71
N ARG A 116 5.99 -5.52 12.35
CA ARG A 116 5.42 -5.87 13.66
C ARG A 116 5.77 -4.83 14.74
N GLY A 117 6.83 -4.07 14.52
CA GLY A 117 7.33 -2.98 15.38
C GLY A 117 6.70 -1.61 15.13
N SER A 118 5.59 -1.53 14.38
CA SER A 118 4.75 -0.34 14.10
C SER A 118 5.18 0.59 12.96
N ALA A 119 6.15 0.19 12.13
CA ALA A 119 6.48 0.95 10.93
C ALA A 119 5.58 0.56 9.75
N ARG A 120 5.12 1.51 8.95
CA ARG A 120 4.50 1.24 7.63
C ARG A 120 5.50 1.57 6.54
N LEU A 121 5.52 0.77 5.48
CA LEU A 121 6.37 0.98 4.32
C LEU A 121 5.50 1.34 3.13
N LEU A 122 5.82 2.46 2.52
CA LEU A 122 5.09 3.05 1.42
C LEU A 122 6.04 3.35 0.27
N TRP A 123 5.53 3.42 -0.95
CA TRP A 123 6.24 3.99 -2.09
C TRP A 123 5.84 5.45 -2.25
N ASP A 124 6.81 6.30 -2.55
CA ASP A 124 6.54 7.63 -3.08
C ASP A 124 6.31 7.57 -4.59
N THR A 125 5.03 7.56 -4.98
CA THR A 125 4.62 7.48 -6.38
C THR A 125 4.83 8.78 -7.15
N GLY A 126 5.04 9.90 -6.44
CA GLY A 126 5.29 11.22 -7.03
C GLY A 126 6.76 11.45 -7.40
N ALA A 127 7.68 10.67 -6.84
CA ALA A 127 9.12 10.84 -7.05
C ALA A 127 9.57 10.53 -8.49
N SER A 128 8.84 9.67 -9.22
CA SER A 128 9.17 9.32 -10.60
C SER A 128 7.93 8.85 -11.37
N GLY A 129 7.90 9.12 -12.68
CA GLY A 129 6.93 8.50 -13.59
C GLY A 129 7.23 7.03 -13.92
N ASP A 130 8.40 6.53 -13.51
CA ASP A 130 8.82 5.13 -13.63
C ASP A 130 8.63 4.42 -12.28
N PRO A 131 7.67 3.47 -12.15
CA PRO A 131 7.41 2.75 -10.91
C PRO A 131 8.62 2.00 -10.35
N ASP A 132 9.54 1.55 -11.22
CA ASP A 132 10.74 0.82 -10.78
C ASP A 132 11.73 1.70 -10.01
N ARG A 133 11.52 3.02 -10.03
CA ARG A 133 12.37 4.01 -9.34
C ARG A 133 11.71 4.61 -8.11
N TRP A 134 10.51 4.19 -7.74
CA TRP A 134 9.85 4.73 -6.56
C TRP A 134 10.64 4.42 -5.28
N PRO A 135 11.04 5.45 -4.51
CA PRO A 135 11.72 5.24 -3.26
C PRO A 135 10.73 4.76 -2.20
N VAL A 136 11.23 3.97 -1.26
CA VAL A 136 10.48 3.58 -0.07
C VAL A 136 10.51 4.72 0.95
N VAL A 137 9.33 5.06 1.45
CA VAL A 137 9.12 5.94 2.59
C VAL A 137 8.63 5.09 3.76
N VAL A 138 9.27 5.28 4.91
CA VAL A 138 8.88 4.65 6.18
C VAL A 138 8.07 5.64 7.00
N PHE A 139 6.92 5.18 7.49
CA PHE A 139 6.16 5.85 8.53
C PHE A 139 6.44 5.16 9.88
N ASP A 140 7.09 5.85 10.82
CA ASP A 140 7.31 5.37 12.19
C ASP A 140 6.17 5.80 13.12
N ALA A 141 5.24 4.88 13.39
CA ALA A 141 4.08 5.18 14.22
C ALA A 141 4.46 5.54 15.68
N GLU A 142 5.58 5.04 16.19
CA GLU A 142 6.05 5.41 17.53
C GLU A 142 6.59 6.84 17.55
N ALA A 143 7.31 7.26 16.51
CA ALA A 143 7.71 8.66 16.36
C ALA A 143 6.47 9.57 16.31
N ALA A 144 5.44 9.18 15.55
CA ALA A 144 4.17 9.91 15.51
C ALA A 144 3.52 9.99 16.90
N ARG A 145 3.45 8.87 17.64
CA ARG A 145 2.90 8.84 19.01
C ARG A 145 3.65 9.75 19.98
N ARG A 146 4.95 9.97 19.77
CA ARG A 146 5.80 10.87 20.57
C ARG A 146 5.76 12.33 20.10
N GLY A 147 5.00 12.64 19.06
CA GLY A 147 4.93 13.99 18.49
C GLY A 147 6.20 14.42 17.76
N SER A 148 6.98 13.47 17.26
CA SER A 148 8.15 13.71 16.40
C SER A 148 7.80 13.47 14.93
N ASP A 149 8.67 13.89 13.99
CA ASP A 149 8.46 13.61 12.57
C ASP A 149 8.49 12.10 12.31
N PRO A 150 7.37 11.50 11.85
CA PRO A 150 7.31 10.06 11.64
C PRO A 150 7.79 9.63 10.26
N TRP A 151 8.10 10.58 9.36
CA TRP A 151 8.44 10.27 7.99
C TRP A 151 9.94 10.12 7.80
N HIS A 152 10.34 9.03 7.16
CA HIS A 152 11.71 8.79 6.76
C HIS A 152 11.75 8.31 5.31
N ASP A 153 12.34 9.13 4.44
CA ASP A 153 12.64 8.74 3.07
C ASP A 153 13.93 7.90 3.06
N CYS A 154 13.83 6.67 2.55
CA CYS A 154 14.96 5.77 2.44
C CYS A 154 15.79 5.99 1.16
N GLY A 155 15.27 6.74 0.18
CA GLY A 155 15.93 7.00 -1.11
C GLY A 155 16.26 5.73 -1.92
N THR A 156 15.62 4.60 -1.59
CA THR A 156 15.94 3.27 -2.13
C THR A 156 14.69 2.58 -2.63
N THR A 157 14.84 1.78 -3.69
CA THR A 157 13.73 0.97 -4.25
C THR A 157 13.42 -0.23 -3.35
N LEU A 158 12.29 -0.92 -3.59
CA LEU A 158 11.88 -2.09 -2.80
C LEU A 158 13.02 -3.08 -2.55
N THR A 159 13.68 -3.56 -3.62
CA THR A 159 14.74 -4.56 -3.53
C THR A 159 15.94 -4.06 -2.73
N GLN A 160 16.30 -2.78 -2.91
CA GLN A 160 17.39 -2.16 -2.17
C GLN A 160 17.03 -2.01 -0.69
N THR A 161 15.82 -1.55 -0.36
CA THR A 161 15.34 -1.42 1.01
C THR A 161 15.28 -2.78 1.71
N LEU A 162 14.78 -3.82 1.06
CA LEU A 162 14.78 -5.18 1.60
C LEU A 162 16.21 -5.69 1.83
N ALA A 163 17.14 -5.44 0.90
CA ALA A 163 18.54 -5.80 1.07
C ALA A 163 19.18 -5.10 2.28
N VAL A 164 18.92 -3.79 2.46
CA VAL A 164 19.37 -3.02 3.62
C VAL A 164 18.78 -3.58 4.91
N LEU A 165 17.47 -3.85 4.95
CA LEU A 165 16.79 -4.47 6.08
C LEU A 165 17.40 -5.82 6.45
N LEU A 166 17.86 -6.63 5.50
CA LEU A 166 18.46 -7.96 5.77
C LEU A 166 19.95 -7.93 6.12
N THR A 167 20.61 -6.77 6.02
CA THR A 167 22.07 -6.67 6.16
C THR A 167 22.48 -5.68 7.24
N THR A 168 22.17 -4.39 7.06
CA THR A 168 22.61 -3.31 7.94
C THR A 168 21.49 -2.75 8.82
N GLY A 169 20.24 -2.96 8.42
CA GLY A 169 19.08 -2.24 8.95
C GLY A 169 19.00 -0.80 8.45
N ILE A 170 17.81 -0.21 8.54
CA ILE A 170 17.53 1.20 8.22
C ILE A 170 17.66 2.00 9.51
N ARG A 171 18.48 3.06 9.50
CA ARG A 171 18.65 3.96 10.64
C ARG A 171 17.60 5.05 10.57
N MET A 172 16.79 5.15 11.63
CA MET A 172 15.69 6.10 11.73
C MET A 172 16.09 7.25 12.67
N PRO A 173 15.46 8.43 12.53
CA PRO A 173 15.58 9.51 13.50
C PRO A 173 15.31 9.04 14.94
N GLY A 174 15.95 9.67 15.92
CA GLY A 174 15.81 9.30 17.33
C GLY A 174 16.57 8.03 17.74
N GLY A 175 17.53 7.58 16.94
CA GLY A 175 18.42 6.45 17.25
C GLY A 175 17.79 5.07 17.08
N ARG A 176 16.56 5.02 16.55
CA ARG A 176 15.85 3.78 16.23
C ARG A 176 16.44 3.12 14.97
N ALA A 177 16.22 1.83 14.83
CA ALA A 177 16.59 1.10 13.63
C ALA A 177 15.52 0.07 13.27
N LEU A 178 15.26 -0.10 11.98
CA LEU A 178 14.50 -1.24 11.46
C LEU A 178 15.49 -2.27 10.95
N GLY A 179 15.53 -3.42 11.62
CA GLY A 179 16.52 -4.47 11.34
C GLY A 179 17.92 -4.20 11.93
N PRO A 180 18.93 -4.99 11.53
CA PRO A 180 18.85 -6.03 10.51
C PRO A 180 17.88 -7.14 10.89
N LEU A 181 17.08 -7.59 9.92
CA LEU A 181 16.11 -8.64 10.06
C LEU A 181 16.79 -10.00 9.82
N PRO A 182 16.38 -11.07 10.53
CA PRO A 182 16.80 -12.41 10.17
C PRO A 182 16.48 -12.70 8.70
N PRO A 183 17.39 -13.32 7.93
CA PRO A 183 17.18 -13.65 6.52
C PRO A 183 16.31 -14.91 6.37
N THR A 184 15.19 -14.94 7.09
CA THR A 184 14.20 -15.99 7.01
C THR A 184 12.96 -15.42 6.34
N ALA A 185 12.27 -16.27 5.57
CA ALA A 185 11.00 -15.90 4.99
C ALA A 185 9.98 -17.00 5.27
N ARG A 186 8.75 -16.62 5.59
CA ARG A 186 7.64 -17.56 5.76
C ARG A 186 6.43 -17.02 5.04
N ARG A 187 5.60 -17.89 4.48
CA ARG A 187 4.29 -17.46 4.02
C ARG A 187 3.45 -17.04 5.21
N THR A 188 2.76 -15.91 5.08
CA THR A 188 2.04 -15.28 6.18
C THR A 188 1.01 -16.24 6.78
N ALA A 189 1.23 -16.67 8.03
CA ALA A 189 0.54 -17.81 8.63
C ALA A 189 -0.98 -17.58 8.82
N PHE A 190 -1.42 -16.33 8.95
CA PHE A 190 -2.84 -16.01 9.01
C PHE A 190 -3.50 -16.06 7.63
N LEU A 191 -2.77 -15.97 6.52
CA LEU A 191 -3.32 -16.00 5.15
C LEU A 191 -3.47 -17.42 4.57
N VAL A 192 -3.57 -18.45 5.43
CA VAL A 192 -3.94 -19.80 4.98
C VAL A 192 -5.34 -19.76 4.35
N GLY A 193 -5.45 -20.29 3.12
CA GLY A 193 -6.70 -20.27 2.35
C GLY A 193 -7.02 -18.93 1.68
N ALA A 194 -6.09 -17.98 1.65
CA ALA A 194 -6.24 -16.76 0.88
C ALA A 194 -6.50 -17.05 -0.59
N ARG A 195 -7.36 -16.23 -1.20
CA ARG A 195 -7.81 -16.33 -2.59
C ARG A 195 -7.31 -15.13 -3.38
N PRO A 196 -7.24 -15.23 -4.73
CA PRO A 196 -6.98 -14.08 -5.58
C PRO A 196 -7.91 -12.93 -5.23
N TRP A 197 -7.34 -11.75 -5.01
CA TRP A 197 -8.14 -10.56 -4.75
C TRP A 197 -8.83 -10.13 -6.04
N ARG A 198 -10.08 -9.70 -5.91
CA ARG A 198 -10.83 -9.07 -6.99
C ARG A 198 -11.08 -7.63 -6.56
N PRO A 199 -10.54 -6.65 -7.29
CA PRO A 199 -10.75 -5.26 -6.93
C PRO A 199 -12.26 -4.95 -6.83
N PRO A 200 -12.69 -4.20 -5.80
CA PRO A 200 -14.08 -3.75 -5.75
C PRO A 200 -14.34 -2.85 -6.96
N ALA A 201 -15.60 -2.85 -7.44
CA ALA A 201 -16.00 -1.91 -8.47
C ALA A 201 -15.61 -0.48 -8.02
N PRO A 202 -15.05 0.36 -8.92
CA PRO A 202 -14.79 1.74 -8.61
C PRO A 202 -16.06 2.35 -8.01
N ALA A 203 -15.93 3.10 -6.93
CA ALA A 203 -17.05 3.91 -6.46
C ALA A 203 -17.51 4.76 -7.66
N PRO A 204 -18.83 4.85 -7.94
CA PRO A 204 -19.30 5.73 -8.99
C PRO A 204 -18.73 7.12 -8.73
N GLU A 205 -18.19 7.76 -9.76
CA GLU A 205 -17.65 9.11 -9.63
C GLU A 205 -18.67 9.95 -8.86
N PRO A 206 -18.24 10.71 -7.83
CA PRO A 206 -19.16 11.62 -7.16
C PRO A 206 -19.73 12.53 -8.24
N VAL A 207 -21.03 12.40 -8.50
CA VAL A 207 -21.74 13.28 -9.43
C VAL A 207 -21.37 14.69 -9.00
N PRO A 208 -20.78 15.52 -9.87
CA PRO A 208 -20.34 16.84 -9.49
C PRO A 208 -21.52 17.54 -8.83
N GLU A 209 -21.37 17.87 -7.55
CA GLU A 209 -22.38 18.56 -6.78
C GLU A 209 -22.69 19.84 -7.56
N ARG A 210 -23.92 19.93 -8.09
CA ARG A 210 -24.37 21.13 -8.81
C ARG A 210 -24.09 22.31 -7.90
N ALA A 211 -23.31 23.27 -8.40
CA ALA A 211 -22.97 24.46 -7.65
C ALA A 211 -24.25 25.08 -7.05
N PRO A 212 -24.26 25.45 -5.75
CA PRO A 212 -25.40 26.10 -5.15
C PRO A 212 -25.55 27.50 -5.79
N GLY A 213 -26.34 27.60 -6.85
CA GLY A 213 -26.45 28.85 -7.61
C GLY A 213 -27.26 28.82 -8.90
N GLU A 214 -27.50 27.66 -9.53
CA GLU A 214 -28.38 27.59 -10.70
C GLU A 214 -29.84 27.70 -10.30
N ARG A 215 -30.27 28.95 -10.08
CA ARG A 215 -31.67 29.34 -10.00
C ARG A 215 -32.36 28.89 -11.29
N TYR A 216 -33.34 28.00 -11.14
CA TYR A 216 -34.30 27.67 -12.16
C TYR A 216 -34.94 28.97 -12.67
N ALA A 217 -34.57 29.43 -13.87
CA ALA A 217 -35.34 30.43 -14.58
C ALA A 217 -36.66 29.78 -14.97
N ALA A 218 -37.73 30.06 -14.21
CA ALA A 218 -39.06 29.61 -14.55
C ALA A 218 -39.37 30.04 -16.00
N PRO A 219 -39.95 29.17 -16.84
CA PRO A 219 -40.34 29.56 -18.18
C PRO A 219 -41.33 30.72 -18.08
N ARG A 220 -41.02 31.80 -18.82
CA ARG A 220 -41.82 33.02 -18.89
C ARG A 220 -43.25 32.63 -19.33
N PRO A 221 -44.31 33.04 -18.61
CA PRO A 221 -45.66 32.75 -19.05
C PRO A 221 -45.91 33.39 -20.44
N PRO A 222 -46.69 32.74 -21.31
CA PRO A 222 -47.03 33.30 -22.62
C PRO A 222 -47.74 34.65 -22.43
N GLY A 223 -47.30 35.66 -23.18
CA GLY A 223 -47.92 36.99 -23.18
C GLY A 223 -49.36 36.94 -23.71
N PRO A 224 -50.19 37.93 -23.37
CA PRO A 224 -51.61 37.91 -23.73
C PRO A 224 -51.78 37.87 -25.25
N GLU A 225 -52.60 36.94 -25.71
CA GLU A 225 -53.03 36.83 -27.10
C GLU A 225 -53.79 38.10 -27.50
N ASP A 226 -53.26 38.77 -28.53
CA ASP A 226 -53.87 39.92 -29.18
C ASP A 226 -55.13 39.46 -29.91
N ARG A 227 -56.29 39.58 -29.25
CA ARG A 227 -57.60 39.43 -29.90
C ARG A 227 -57.97 40.76 -30.53
N GLY A 228 -57.63 40.88 -31.81
CA GLY A 228 -58.11 41.95 -32.67
C GLY A 228 -59.64 42.00 -32.73
N HIS A 229 -60.15 43.22 -32.73
CA HIS A 229 -61.48 43.57 -33.21
C HIS A 229 -61.36 44.65 -34.27
#